data_AF-A0AAE4MEY5-F1
#
_entry.id   AF-A0AAE4MEY5-F1
#
_cell.length_a   1.000
_cell.length_b   1.000
_cell.length_c   1.000
_cell.angle_alpha   90.00
_cell.angle_beta   90.00
_cell.angle_gamma   90.00
#
_symmetry.space_group_name_H-M   'P 1'
#
loop_
_entity.id
_entity.type
_entity.pdbx_description
1 polymer ?
#
loop_
_entity_poly.entity_id
_entity_poly.type
_entity_poly.pdbx_seq_one_letter_code
_entity_poly.pdbx_strand_id
1 'polypeptide(L)'
;MTLITVEVVGYTYRPCGPFPCDAERSCGLETCFQKEKLSYAFPALADALKEKYGDKVSVELVALDKEIPDRVKELVRVEHPPLPIILVNGKLVPIGAVSVPRISECIDSLL
;
A
#
# COMPACT_ATOMS: atom_id res chain seq x y z
N MET A 1 -9.03 6.88 -20.59
CA MET A 1 -7.95 6.29 -19.78
C MET A 1 -8.56 5.94 -18.45
N THR A 2 -8.44 4.69 -18.00
CA THR A 2 -9.04 4.24 -16.75
C THR A 2 -8.13 4.64 -15.60
N LEU A 3 -8.66 5.35 -14.61
CA LEU A 3 -7.94 5.67 -13.38
C LEU A 3 -7.61 4.38 -12.64
N ILE A 4 -6.36 4.17 -12.26
CA ILE A 4 -5.93 3.02 -11.44
C ILE A 4 -6.02 3.41 -9.97
N THR A 5 -6.82 2.68 -9.19
CA THR A 5 -6.95 2.93 -7.75
C THR A 5 -6.07 1.95 -6.97
N VAL A 6 -5.19 2.47 -6.12
CA VAL A 6 -4.36 1.70 -5.18
C VAL A 6 -4.89 1.93 -3.77
N GLU A 7 -5.46 0.89 -3.16
CA GLU A 7 -5.89 0.95 -1.76
C GLU A 7 -4.85 0.27 -0.87
N VAL A 8 -4.46 0.96 0.18
CA VAL A 8 -3.63 0.42 1.25
C VAL A 8 -4.52 0.23 2.46
N VAL A 9 -4.76 -1.01 2.87
CA VAL A 9 -5.61 -1.34 4.00
C VAL A 9 -4.75 -1.78 5.18
N GLY A 10 -4.88 -1.12 6.31
CA GLY A 10 -4.12 -1.48 7.50
C GLY A 10 -4.34 -0.58 8.70
N TYR A 11 -3.60 -0.85 9.76
CA TYR A 11 -3.60 -0.04 10.98
C TYR A 11 -2.49 0.99 10.91
N THR A 12 -2.81 2.26 11.16
CA THR A 12 -1.83 3.35 11.04
C THR A 12 -0.66 3.22 12.01
N TYR A 13 -0.88 2.60 13.17
CA TYR A 13 0.16 2.37 14.19
C TYR A 13 1.02 1.12 13.94
N ARG A 14 0.64 0.22 13.02
CA ARG A 14 1.38 -1.02 12.74
C ARG A 14 2.48 -0.80 11.69
N PRO A 15 3.45 -1.74 11.62
CA PRO A 15 4.50 -1.69 10.62
C PRO A 15 3.95 -1.68 9.18
N CYS A 16 4.63 -0.98 8.28
CA CYS A 16 4.29 -0.94 6.85
C CYS A 16 4.74 -2.17 6.06
N GLY A 17 5.37 -3.15 6.71
CA GLY A 17 5.79 -4.43 6.13
C GLY A 17 6.24 -5.41 7.22
N PRO A 18 6.57 -6.66 6.85
CA PRO A 18 6.95 -7.72 7.79
C PRO A 18 8.40 -7.59 8.28
N PHE A 19 9.22 -6.82 7.57
CA PHE A 19 10.64 -6.61 7.88
C PHE A 19 10.89 -5.15 8.23
N PRO A 20 11.89 -4.87 9.08
CA PRO A 20 12.33 -3.50 9.34
C PRO A 20 12.87 -2.85 8.06
N CYS A 21 12.94 -1.53 8.04
CA CYS A 21 13.52 -0.79 6.91
C CYS A 21 14.97 -1.24 6.66
N ASP A 22 15.28 -1.64 5.44
CA ASP A 22 16.65 -1.89 5.00
C ASP A 22 17.38 -0.57 4.66
N ALA A 23 18.71 -0.61 4.70
CA ALA A 23 19.53 0.57 4.43
C ALA A 23 19.53 0.96 2.94
N GLU A 24 19.26 0.01 2.05
CA GLU A 24 19.23 0.21 0.59
C GLU A 24 17.91 0.84 0.10
N ARG A 25 16.92 0.96 1.00
CA ARG A 25 15.56 1.42 0.70
C ARG A 25 14.94 0.62 -0.42
N SER A 26 15.00 -0.70 -0.34
CA SER A 26 14.44 -1.56 -1.38
C SER A 26 12.92 -1.37 -1.57
N CYS A 27 12.23 -0.73 -0.62
CA CYS A 27 10.84 -0.32 -0.74
C CYS A 27 10.61 0.95 -1.60
N GLY A 28 11.65 1.67 -1.98
CA GLY A 28 11.59 2.90 -2.78
C GLY A 28 11.07 4.13 -2.02
N LEU A 29 11.09 4.09 -0.67
CA LEU A 29 10.60 5.18 0.19
C LEU A 29 11.73 5.75 1.06
N GLU A 30 11.94 7.06 0.97
CA GLU A 30 13.01 7.74 1.72
C GLU A 30 12.50 8.39 3.00
N THR A 31 11.39 9.13 2.93
CA THR A 31 10.88 10.04 3.97
C THR A 31 10.37 9.33 5.24
N CYS A 32 10.09 8.03 5.16
CA CYS A 32 9.56 7.22 6.26
C CYS A 32 10.62 6.37 7.00
N PHE A 33 11.92 6.57 6.73
CA PHE A 33 13.00 5.76 7.33
C PHE A 33 12.93 5.69 8.85
N GLN A 34 13.22 4.52 9.43
CA GLN A 34 13.29 4.30 10.88
C GLN A 34 12.00 4.65 11.66
N LYS A 35 10.94 5.06 10.97
CA LYS A 35 9.62 5.27 11.57
C LYS A 35 8.79 4.00 11.48
N GLU A 36 8.99 3.21 10.42
CA GLU A 36 8.44 1.86 10.16
C GLU A 36 6.91 1.74 10.20
N LYS A 37 6.17 2.78 10.57
CA LYS A 37 4.71 2.78 10.70
C LYS A 37 4.01 3.13 9.39
N LEU A 38 2.85 2.52 9.19
CA LEU A 38 1.99 2.79 8.04
C LEU A 38 1.59 4.27 7.93
N SER A 39 1.40 4.97 9.06
CA SER A 39 1.10 6.40 9.08
C SER A 39 2.15 7.28 8.39
N TYR A 40 3.42 6.86 8.35
CA TYR A 40 4.49 7.57 7.65
C TYR A 40 4.78 6.99 6.27
N ALA A 41 4.61 5.68 6.09
CA ALA A 41 4.87 5.02 4.83
C ALA A 41 3.79 5.32 3.77
N PHE A 42 2.52 5.43 4.16
CA PHE A 42 1.42 5.74 3.24
C PHE A 42 1.60 7.09 2.51
N PRO A 43 1.83 8.23 3.18
CA PRO A 43 2.01 9.50 2.48
C PRO A 43 3.24 9.46 1.56
N ALA A 44 4.33 8.83 1.99
CA ALA A 44 5.52 8.64 1.16
C ALA A 44 5.23 7.83 -0.12
N LEU A 45 4.42 6.76 -0.01
CA LEU A 45 3.96 5.98 -1.15
C LEU A 45 3.09 6.81 -2.08
N ALA A 46 2.13 7.56 -1.53
CA ALA A 46 1.22 8.39 -2.32
C ALA A 46 2.01 9.43 -3.12
N ASP A 47 2.98 10.10 -2.50
CA ASP A 47 3.85 11.08 -3.16
C ASP A 47 4.68 10.42 -4.27
N ALA A 48 5.32 9.28 -3.98
CA ALA A 48 6.15 8.58 -4.96
C ALA A 48 5.35 8.06 -6.18
N LEU A 49 4.16 7.49 -5.96
CA LEU A 49 3.30 7.02 -7.06
C LEU A 49 2.72 8.19 -7.85
N LYS A 50 2.36 9.29 -7.18
CA LYS A 50 1.87 10.49 -7.85
C LYS A 50 2.95 11.16 -8.69
N GLU A 51 4.19 11.22 -8.20
CA GLU A 51 5.33 11.73 -8.96
C GLU A 51 5.58 10.89 -10.22
N LYS A 52 5.49 9.57 -10.11
CA LYS A 52 5.74 8.65 -11.24
C LYS A 52 4.59 8.60 -12.26
N TYR A 53 3.33 8.60 -11.82
CA TYR A 53 2.18 8.31 -12.68
C TYR A 53 1.22 9.48 -12.89
N GLY A 54 1.36 10.57 -12.12
CA GLY A 54 0.47 11.73 -12.15
C GLY A 54 -0.99 11.34 -11.88
N ASP A 55 -1.92 11.94 -12.62
CA ASP A 55 -3.37 11.75 -12.45
C ASP A 55 -3.90 10.39 -12.94
N LYS A 56 -3.02 9.48 -13.36
CA LYS A 56 -3.41 8.12 -13.77
C LYS A 56 -3.66 7.19 -12.59
N VAL A 57 -3.18 7.56 -11.40
CA VAL A 57 -3.26 6.74 -10.19
C VAL A 57 -3.89 7.52 -9.05
N SER A 58 -4.88 6.91 -8.37
CA SER A 58 -5.42 7.38 -7.09
C SER A 58 -4.92 6.46 -5.98
N VAL A 59 -4.43 7.01 -4.88
CA VAL A 59 -3.91 6.23 -3.74
C VAL A 59 -4.72 6.54 -2.50
N GLU A 60 -5.30 5.52 -1.88
CA GLU A 60 -6.22 5.66 -0.76
C GLU A 60 -5.79 4.80 0.43
N LEU A 61 -5.94 5.35 1.64
CA LEU A 61 -5.71 4.63 2.90
C LEU A 61 -7.04 4.20 3.50
N VAL A 62 -7.23 2.89 3.67
CA VAL A 62 -8.33 2.33 4.46
C VAL A 62 -7.79 2.01 5.85
N ALA A 63 -7.87 3.00 6.74
CA ALA A 63 -7.40 2.90 8.11
C ALA A 63 -8.38 2.06 8.96
N LEU A 64 -7.89 0.94 9.50
CA LEU A 64 -8.67 0.01 10.33
C LEU A 64 -8.72 0.40 11.81
N ASP A 65 -8.17 1.56 12.17
CA ASP A 65 -7.96 1.97 13.57
C ASP A 65 -9.26 2.20 14.35
N LYS A 66 -10.36 2.55 13.67
CA LYS A 66 -11.67 2.82 14.29
C LYS A 66 -12.68 1.73 14.01
N GLU A 67 -12.79 1.34 12.74
CA GLU A 67 -13.74 0.36 12.26
C GLU A 67 -13.12 -0.44 11.11
N ILE A 68 -13.46 -1.73 11.05
CA ILE A 68 -13.07 -2.60 9.94
C ILE A 68 -14.27 -2.73 9.00
N PRO A 69 -14.19 -2.21 7.75
CA PRO A 69 -15.27 -2.33 6.78
C PRO A 69 -15.61 -3.79 6.46
N ASP A 70 -16.89 -4.10 6.22
CA ASP A 70 -17.32 -5.49 5.99
C ASP A 70 -16.65 -6.11 4.75
N ARG A 71 -16.39 -5.32 3.70
CA ARG A 71 -15.61 -5.78 2.53
C ARG A 71 -14.21 -6.28 2.90
N VAL A 72 -13.57 -5.67 3.90
CA VAL A 72 -12.24 -6.06 4.38
C VAL A 72 -12.34 -7.30 5.26
N LYS A 73 -13.38 -7.41 6.10
CA LYS A 73 -13.63 -8.62 6.91
C LYS A 73 -13.80 -9.84 6.02
N GLU A 74 -14.59 -9.73 4.95
CA GLU A 74 -14.82 -10.82 4.01
C GLU A 74 -13.53 -11.18 3.24
N LEU A 75 -12.78 -10.18 2.78
CA LEU A 75 -11.48 -10.40 2.14
C LEU A 75 -10.52 -11.19 3.06
N VAL A 76 -10.44 -10.81 4.33
CA VAL A 76 -9.57 -11.49 5.30
C VAL A 76 -10.04 -12.92 5.58
N ARG A 77 -11.35 -13.16 5.57
CA ARG A 77 -11.94 -14.49 5.77
C ARG A 77 -11.65 -15.46 4.63
N VAL A 78 -11.59 -14.97 3.39
CA VAL A 78 -11.41 -15.79 2.20
C VAL A 78 -9.93 -15.95 1.84
N GLU A 79 -9.18 -14.84 1.79
CA GLU A 79 -7.84 -14.79 1.22
C GLU A 79 -6.72 -14.81 2.28
N HIS A 80 -7.04 -14.52 3.55
CA HIS A 80 -6.06 -14.40 4.65
C HIS A 80 -4.79 -13.57 4.31
N PRO A 81 -4.91 -12.38 3.73
CA PRO A 81 -3.76 -11.61 3.27
C PRO A 81 -2.96 -11.04 4.45
N PRO A 82 -1.63 -10.88 4.30
CA PRO A 82 -0.82 -10.15 5.26
C PRO A 82 -1.18 -8.66 5.28
N LEU A 83 -0.99 -8.01 6.43
CA LEU A 83 -1.09 -6.55 6.55
C LEU A 83 0.29 -5.90 6.28
N PRO A 84 0.32 -4.70 5.68
CA PRO A 84 -0.82 -4.02 5.07
C PRO A 84 -1.29 -4.75 3.80
N ILE A 85 -2.61 -4.77 3.60
CA ILE A 85 -3.22 -5.37 2.40
C ILE A 85 -3.16 -4.32 1.29
N ILE A 86 -2.69 -4.72 0.13
CA ILE A 86 -2.60 -3.85 -1.04
C ILE A 86 -3.64 -4.31 -2.05
N LEU A 87 -4.54 -3.41 -2.46
CA LEU A 87 -5.49 -3.65 -3.54
C LEU A 87 -5.16 -2.72 -4.70
N VAL A 88 -5.18 -3.24 -5.92
CA VAL A 88 -5.08 -2.44 -7.15
C VAL A 88 -6.33 -2.70 -7.97
N ASN A 89 -7.11 -1.65 -8.23
CA ASN A 89 -8.47 -1.73 -8.79
C ASN A 89 -9.36 -2.74 -8.06
N GLY A 90 -9.28 -2.75 -6.73
CA GLY A 90 -10.03 -3.67 -5.86
C GLY A 90 -9.53 -5.13 -5.86
N LYS A 91 -8.49 -5.46 -6.64
CA LYS A 91 -7.90 -6.81 -6.66
C LYS A 91 -6.74 -6.90 -5.69
N LEU A 92 -6.69 -7.98 -4.91
CA LEU A 92 -5.61 -8.26 -3.98
C LEU A 92 -4.27 -8.43 -4.72
N VAL A 93 -3.26 -7.67 -4.28
CA VAL A 93 -1.88 -7.82 -4.73
C VAL A 93 -1.07 -8.39 -3.56
N PRO A 94 -0.53 -9.61 -3.65
CA PRO A 94 0.10 -10.32 -2.53
C PRO A 94 1.53 -9.81 -2.26
N ILE A 95 1.67 -8.52 -1.94
CA ILE A 95 2.95 -7.88 -1.62
C ILE A 95 3.24 -7.97 -0.12
N GLY A 96 2.21 -7.75 0.71
CA GLY A 96 2.30 -7.75 2.18
C GLY A 96 3.18 -6.64 2.76
N ALA A 97 3.53 -5.63 1.96
CA ALA A 97 4.34 -4.50 2.37
C ALA A 97 4.06 -3.29 1.49
N VAL A 98 4.30 -2.10 2.01
CA VAL A 98 4.36 -0.87 1.21
C VAL A 98 5.68 -0.87 0.43
N SER A 99 5.59 -0.99 -0.89
CA SER A 99 6.75 -1.06 -1.79
C SER A 99 6.43 -0.38 -3.12
N VAL A 100 7.08 0.76 -3.40
CA VAL A 100 6.93 1.49 -4.66
C VAL A 100 7.29 0.61 -5.87
N PRO A 101 8.41 -0.14 -5.87
CA PRO A 101 8.76 -0.99 -7.02
C PRO A 101 7.70 -2.07 -7.30
N ARG A 102 7.26 -2.80 -6.27
CA ARG A 102 6.29 -3.90 -6.45
C ARG A 102 4.89 -3.41 -6.84
N ILE A 103 4.46 -2.28 -6.27
CA ILE A 103 3.17 -1.67 -6.63
C ILE A 103 3.24 -1.10 -8.05
N SER A 104 4.38 -0.51 -8.43
CA SER A 104 4.63 -0.03 -9.78
C SER A 104 4.55 -1.15 -10.83
N GLU A 105 5.15 -2.31 -10.58
CA GLU A 105 5.05 -3.45 -11.50
C GLU A 105 3.59 -3.84 -11.78
N CYS A 106 2.74 -3.79 -10.75
CA CYS A 106 1.32 -4.04 -10.90
C CYS A 106 0.61 -2.93 -11.72
N ILE A 107 0.89 -1.66 -11.44
CA ILE A 107 0.35 -0.52 -12.20
C ILE A 107 0.78 -0.58 -13.66
N ASP A 108 2.06 -0.83 -13.92
CA ASP A 108 2.66 -0.89 -15.26
C ASP A 108 2.04 -2.03 -16.08
N SER A 109 1.62 -3.12 -15.45
CA SER A 109 0.91 -4.23 -16.12
C SER A 109 -0.54 -3.92 -16.52
N LEU A 110 -1.11 -2.82 -16.02
CA LEU A 110 -2.50 -2.41 -16.22
C LEU A 110 -2.62 -1.15 -17.11
N LEU A 111 -1.51 -0.51 -17.44
CA LEU A 111 -1.41 0.65 -18.33
C LEU A 111 -1.32 0.23 -19.80
#